data_AF-A0A1H7UV63-F1
#
_entry.id   AF-A0A1H7UV63-F1
#
_cell.length_a   1.000
_cell.length_b   1.000
_cell.length_c   1.000
_cell.angle_alpha   90.00
_cell.angle_beta   90.00
_cell.angle_gamma   90.00
#
_symmetry.space_group_name_H-M   'P 1'
#
loop_
_entity.id
_entity.type
_entity.pdbx_description
1 polymer ?
#
loop_
_entity_poly.entity_id
_entity_poly.type
_entity_poly.pdbx_seq_one_letter_code
_entity_poly.pdbx_strand_id
1 'polypeptide(L)'
;MKSIMTKQETIRSENLFHLLEDYSEDLPQEKKESILEQVNKIAVVHTDIDTLDNYWCSMSLDEFCDSLAIQPIEVGTISETEINEGLRLIWETEPPEQMYYLEKYTKVIEDYYKRSEGTISDMLFWSNYSEKDINTVINALKSNEELIFEFDGSVCGKSIKLQ
;
A
#
# COMPACT_ATOMS: atom_id res chain seq x y z
N MET A 1 0.94 -7.69 19.94
CA MET A 1 1.86 -6.64 19.44
C MET A 1 1.26 -5.28 19.78
N LYS A 2 2.06 -4.25 20.04
CA LYS A 2 1.53 -2.87 20.06
C LYS A 2 1.30 -2.49 18.61
N SER A 3 0.06 -2.11 18.25
CA SER A 3 -0.22 -1.61 16.90
C SER A 3 0.64 -0.36 16.66
N ILE A 4 1.36 -0.36 15.54
CA ILE A 4 2.15 0.79 15.05
C ILE A 4 1.25 1.88 14.46
N MET A 5 -0.01 1.56 14.21
CA MET A 5 -1.03 2.51 13.81
C MET A 5 -1.34 3.48 14.94
N THR A 6 -1.71 4.69 14.59
CA THR A 6 -2.25 5.63 15.56
C THR A 6 -3.59 5.12 16.10
N LYS A 7 -3.96 5.57 17.30
CA LYS A 7 -5.26 5.22 17.90
C LYS A 7 -6.46 5.51 16.97
N GLN A 8 -6.39 6.59 16.18
CA GLN A 8 -7.46 6.93 15.23
C GLN A 8 -7.51 5.95 14.06
N GLU A 9 -6.37 5.57 13.51
CA GLU A 9 -6.29 4.58 12.44
C GLU A 9 -6.76 3.21 12.91
N THR A 10 -6.36 2.77 14.11
CA THR A 10 -6.86 1.53 14.71
C THR A 10 -8.38 1.53 14.84
N ILE A 11 -8.97 2.61 15.36
CA ILE A 11 -10.43 2.74 15.49
C ILE A 11 -11.12 2.69 14.11
N ARG A 12 -10.55 3.33 13.09
CA ARG A 12 -11.11 3.27 11.73
C ARG A 12 -11.06 1.86 11.17
N SER A 13 -9.91 1.18 11.29
CA SER A 13 -9.73 -0.18 10.81
C SER A 13 -10.71 -1.14 11.48
N GLU A 14 -10.87 -1.07 12.81
CA GLU A 14 -11.84 -1.89 13.56
C GLU A 14 -13.30 -1.63 13.09
N ASN A 15 -13.66 -0.37 12.84
CA ASN A 15 -15.00 -0.04 12.33
C ASN A 15 -15.23 -0.56 10.91
N LEU A 16 -14.20 -0.49 10.05
CA LEU A 16 -14.25 -1.04 8.69
C LEU A 16 -14.37 -2.56 8.73
N PHE A 17 -13.61 -3.22 9.59
CA PHE A 17 -13.66 -4.67 9.78
C PHE A 17 -15.06 -5.11 10.16
N HIS A 18 -15.66 -4.51 11.18
CA HIS A 18 -17.02 -4.85 11.61
C HIS A 18 -18.08 -4.58 10.54
N LEU A 19 -17.87 -3.59 9.68
CA LEU A 19 -18.78 -3.31 8.57
C LEU A 19 -18.65 -4.36 7.45
N LEU A 20 -17.45 -4.91 7.26
CA LEU A 20 -17.12 -5.79 6.14
C LEU A 20 -17.10 -7.28 6.52
N GLU A 21 -17.14 -7.64 7.80
CA GLU A 21 -17.19 -9.03 8.27
C GLU A 21 -18.38 -9.80 7.70
N ASP A 22 -19.51 -9.13 7.50
CA ASP A 22 -20.74 -9.69 6.92
C ASP A 22 -20.90 -9.40 5.42
N TYR A 23 -19.90 -8.77 4.77
CA TYR A 23 -19.94 -8.49 3.34
C TYR A 23 -19.79 -9.78 2.52
N SER A 24 -20.53 -9.89 1.42
CA SER A 24 -20.45 -11.02 0.49
C SER A 24 -20.68 -10.56 -0.95
N GLU A 25 -19.92 -11.15 -1.88
CA GLU A 25 -20.04 -10.91 -3.32
C GLU A 25 -21.43 -11.30 -3.89
N ASP A 26 -22.18 -12.15 -3.18
CA ASP A 26 -23.52 -12.58 -3.57
C ASP A 26 -24.63 -11.61 -3.11
N LEU A 27 -24.28 -10.54 -2.39
CA LEU A 27 -25.25 -9.55 -1.95
C LEU A 27 -25.90 -8.84 -3.15
N PRO A 28 -27.20 -8.49 -3.06
CA PRO A 28 -27.85 -7.63 -4.06
C PRO A 28 -27.10 -6.31 -4.27
N GLN A 29 -27.01 -5.85 -5.51
CA GLN A 29 -26.26 -4.64 -5.92
C GLN A 29 -26.56 -3.41 -5.04
N GLU A 30 -27.84 -3.14 -4.76
CA GLU A 30 -28.25 -2.01 -3.91
C GLU A 30 -27.65 -2.08 -2.50
N LYS A 31 -27.49 -3.29 -1.95
CA LYS A 31 -26.84 -3.49 -0.65
C LYS A 31 -25.33 -3.26 -0.75
N LYS A 32 -24.69 -3.75 -1.82
CA LYS A 32 -23.25 -3.52 -2.06
C LYS A 32 -22.94 -2.03 -2.14
N GLU A 33 -23.73 -1.28 -2.91
CA GLU A 33 -23.61 0.17 -3.02
C GLU A 33 -23.80 0.87 -1.68
N SER A 34 -24.80 0.45 -0.89
CA SER A 34 -25.03 1.00 0.44
C SER A 34 -23.89 0.71 1.42
N ILE A 35 -23.26 -0.47 1.34
CA ILE A 35 -22.08 -0.81 2.16
C ILE A 35 -20.87 0.01 1.69
N LEU A 36 -20.62 0.10 0.38
CA LEU A 36 -19.54 0.91 -0.16
C LEU A 36 -19.65 2.38 0.28
N GLU A 37 -20.86 2.96 0.26
CA GLU A 37 -21.08 4.33 0.73
C GLU A 37 -20.72 4.48 2.22
N GLN A 38 -20.99 3.46 3.04
CA GLN A 38 -20.62 3.46 4.46
C GLN A 38 -19.11 3.28 4.65
N VAL A 39 -18.47 2.41 3.88
CA VAL A 39 -17.01 2.22 3.86
C VAL A 39 -16.32 3.55 3.56
N ASN A 40 -16.70 4.20 2.45
CA ASN A 40 -16.08 5.45 2.01
C ASN A 40 -16.39 6.64 2.94
N LYS A 41 -17.36 6.53 3.86
CA LYS A 41 -17.56 7.53 4.93
C LYS A 41 -16.58 7.37 6.10
N ILE A 42 -16.04 6.17 6.29
CA ILE A 42 -15.11 5.83 7.39
C ILE A 42 -13.67 5.88 6.90
N ALA A 43 -13.42 5.38 5.69
CA ALA A 43 -12.11 5.23 5.08
C ALA A 43 -11.45 6.59 4.81
N VAL A 44 -10.12 6.60 4.88
CA VAL A 44 -9.29 7.72 4.43
C VAL A 44 -9.02 7.61 2.94
N VAL A 45 -8.73 6.39 2.48
CA VAL A 45 -8.55 6.07 1.06
C VAL A 45 -9.86 5.47 0.56
N HIS A 46 -10.49 6.12 -0.41
CA HIS A 46 -11.74 5.60 -0.97
C HIS A 46 -11.47 4.36 -1.83
N THR A 47 -12.42 3.44 -1.82
CA THR A 47 -12.43 2.24 -2.66
C THR A 47 -13.66 2.21 -3.56
N ASP A 48 -13.73 1.24 -4.47
CA ASP A 48 -14.85 0.97 -5.37
C ASP A 48 -15.42 -0.44 -5.17
N ILE A 49 -16.54 -0.72 -5.85
CA ILE A 49 -17.23 -2.02 -5.71
C ILE A 49 -16.34 -3.16 -6.22
N ASP A 50 -15.64 -2.96 -7.33
CA ASP A 50 -14.80 -4.00 -7.93
C ASP A 50 -13.68 -4.41 -6.98
N THR A 51 -13.05 -3.45 -6.30
CA THR A 51 -12.03 -3.71 -5.28
C THR A 51 -12.65 -4.38 -4.04
N LEU A 52 -13.81 -3.90 -3.58
CA LEU A 52 -14.54 -4.48 -2.45
C LEU A 52 -14.92 -5.96 -2.69
N ASP A 53 -15.29 -6.31 -3.93
CA ASP A 53 -15.64 -7.67 -4.33
C ASP A 53 -14.41 -8.58 -4.47
N ASN A 54 -13.21 -8.01 -4.69
CA ASN A 54 -12.02 -8.79 -5.09
C ASN A 54 -10.80 -8.66 -4.16
N TYR A 55 -10.84 -7.88 -3.07
CA TYR A 55 -9.67 -7.65 -2.21
C TYR A 55 -9.01 -8.95 -1.70
N TRP A 56 -9.83 -9.98 -1.46
CA TRP A 56 -9.41 -11.30 -0.97
C TRP A 56 -8.47 -12.04 -1.94
N CYS A 57 -8.42 -11.63 -3.21
CA CYS A 57 -7.47 -12.16 -4.18
C CYS A 57 -6.02 -11.75 -3.89
N SER A 58 -5.81 -10.65 -3.15
CA SER A 58 -4.49 -10.06 -2.90
C SER A 58 -4.13 -9.91 -1.43
N MET A 59 -5.10 -9.83 -0.51
CA MET A 59 -4.85 -9.59 0.92
C MET A 59 -5.97 -10.11 1.80
N SER A 60 -5.71 -10.23 3.10
CA SER A 60 -6.72 -10.54 4.12
C SER A 60 -7.67 -9.37 4.38
N LEU A 61 -8.80 -9.63 5.06
CA LEU A 61 -9.74 -8.58 5.46
C LEU A 61 -9.09 -7.55 6.39
N ASP A 62 -8.31 -8.00 7.37
CA ASP A 62 -7.58 -7.09 8.28
C ASP A 62 -6.64 -6.16 7.50
N GLU A 63 -5.84 -6.72 6.58
CA GLU A 63 -4.93 -5.94 5.74
C GLU A 63 -5.69 -4.95 4.83
N PHE A 64 -6.82 -5.38 4.27
CA PHE A 64 -7.67 -4.49 3.48
C PHE A 64 -8.23 -3.34 4.31
N CYS A 65 -8.78 -3.62 5.49
CA CYS A 65 -9.27 -2.58 6.40
C CYS A 65 -8.16 -1.61 6.84
N ASP A 66 -6.96 -2.11 7.10
CA ASP A 66 -5.80 -1.28 7.43
C ASP A 66 -5.43 -0.35 6.27
N SER A 67 -5.37 -0.87 5.02
CA SER A 67 -5.04 -0.06 3.84
C SER A 67 -6.01 1.13 3.64
N LEU A 68 -7.29 0.95 3.95
CA LEU A 68 -8.31 2.00 3.87
C LEU A 68 -8.28 2.96 5.05
N ALA A 69 -7.80 2.52 6.22
CA ALA A 69 -7.83 3.26 7.48
C ALA A 69 -6.61 4.16 7.69
N ILE A 70 -5.45 3.75 7.16
CA ILE A 70 -4.17 4.44 7.30
C ILE A 70 -4.26 5.82 6.65
N GLN A 71 -3.77 6.84 7.37
CA GLN A 71 -3.67 8.20 6.85
C GLN A 71 -2.31 8.40 6.18
N PRO A 72 -2.25 8.56 4.85
CA PRO A 72 -1.00 8.88 4.16
C PRO A 72 -0.48 10.25 4.60
N ILE A 73 0.84 10.41 4.57
CA ILE A 73 1.48 11.71 4.75
C ILE A 73 1.18 12.59 3.52
N GLU A 74 0.81 13.85 3.74
CA GLU A 74 0.50 14.80 2.67
C GLU A 74 1.76 15.40 2.03
N VAL A 75 1.67 15.72 0.73
CA VAL A 75 2.74 16.35 -0.03
C VAL A 75 2.87 17.82 0.37
N GLY A 76 4.07 18.22 0.80
CA GLY A 76 4.40 19.60 1.15
C GLY A 76 4.61 19.86 2.65
N THR A 77 4.37 18.88 3.50
CA THR A 77 4.56 19.00 4.96
C THR A 77 5.88 18.42 5.46
N ILE A 78 6.72 17.88 4.58
CA ILE A 78 7.83 17.00 4.96
C ILE A 78 9.18 17.47 4.38
N SER A 79 10.23 17.40 5.20
CA SER A 79 11.63 17.69 4.81
C SER A 79 12.31 16.47 4.18
N GLU A 80 13.44 16.68 3.49
CA GLU A 80 14.23 15.58 2.93
C GLU A 80 14.67 14.55 3.99
N THR A 81 15.00 15.01 5.19
CA THR A 81 15.37 14.14 6.31
C THR A 81 14.23 13.19 6.68
N GLU A 82 13.01 13.72 6.77
CA GLU A 82 11.82 12.92 7.11
C GLU A 82 11.40 12.00 5.96
N ILE A 83 11.60 12.41 4.69
CA ILE A 83 11.42 11.54 3.51
C ILE A 83 12.36 10.34 3.58
N ASN A 84 13.65 10.59 3.84
CA ASN A 84 14.64 9.52 3.93
C ASN A 84 14.38 8.60 5.13
N GLU A 85 13.88 9.14 6.23
CA GLU A 85 13.46 8.33 7.39
C GLU A 85 12.26 7.45 7.05
N GLY A 86 11.23 7.99 6.37
CA GLY A 86 10.09 7.21 5.90
C GLY A 86 10.52 6.06 4.99
N LEU A 87 11.44 6.32 4.07
CA LEU A 87 11.98 5.28 3.18
C LEU A 87 12.80 4.22 3.96
N ARG A 88 13.57 4.63 4.97
CA ARG A 88 14.28 3.68 5.88
C ARG A 88 13.29 2.81 6.63
N LEU A 89 12.21 3.39 7.15
CA LEU A 89 11.16 2.62 7.83
C LEU A 89 10.54 1.57 6.91
N ILE A 90 10.29 1.90 5.64
CA ILE A 90 9.84 0.91 4.64
C ILE A 90 10.90 -0.20 4.45
N TRP A 91 12.17 0.18 4.24
CA TRP A 91 13.20 -0.77 3.80
C TRP A 91 13.77 -1.66 4.90
N GLU A 92 13.87 -1.14 6.12
CA GLU A 92 14.54 -1.77 7.24
C GLU A 92 13.56 -2.46 8.21
N THR A 93 12.24 -2.30 8.00
CA THR A 93 11.20 -2.97 8.79
C THR A 93 10.75 -4.25 8.08
N GLU A 94 10.56 -5.32 8.85
CA GLU A 94 10.03 -6.60 8.35
C GLU A 94 8.48 -6.61 8.30
N PRO A 95 7.86 -7.46 7.48
CA PRO A 95 6.42 -7.69 7.53
C PRO A 95 5.95 -8.22 8.90
N PRO A 96 4.73 -7.86 9.35
CA PRO A 96 3.72 -7.06 8.65
C PRO A 96 3.90 -5.54 8.79
N GLU A 97 4.71 -5.06 9.74
CA GLU A 97 4.86 -3.62 10.01
C GLU A 97 5.36 -2.81 8.81
N GLN A 98 6.12 -3.46 7.91
CA GLN A 98 6.54 -2.88 6.64
C GLN A 98 5.36 -2.34 5.80
N MET A 99 4.24 -3.07 5.77
CA MET A 99 3.08 -2.69 4.95
C MET A 99 2.43 -1.40 5.44
N TYR A 100 2.36 -1.20 6.75
CA TYR A 100 1.91 0.08 7.31
C TYR A 100 2.77 1.25 6.83
N TYR A 101 4.11 1.10 6.87
CA TYR A 101 5.00 2.16 6.41
C TYR A 101 4.90 2.39 4.90
N LEU A 102 4.69 1.33 4.13
CA LEU A 102 4.45 1.41 2.69
C LEU A 102 3.21 2.27 2.39
N GLU A 103 2.07 1.97 3.02
CA GLU A 103 0.83 2.75 2.87
C GLU A 103 0.98 4.21 3.35
N LYS A 104 1.74 4.42 4.44
CA LYS A 104 1.92 5.73 5.08
C LYS A 104 2.75 6.69 4.23
N TYR A 105 3.85 6.21 3.66
CA TYR A 105 4.93 7.06 3.13
C TYR A 105 5.12 6.98 1.61
N THR A 106 4.67 5.92 0.92
CA THR A 106 4.99 5.72 -0.50
C THR A 106 4.65 6.92 -1.37
N LYS A 107 3.41 7.41 -1.28
CA LYS A 107 2.95 8.54 -2.10
C LYS A 107 3.81 9.79 -1.92
N VAL A 108 4.09 10.18 -0.67
CA VAL A 108 4.86 11.41 -0.41
C VAL A 108 6.32 11.27 -0.85
N ILE A 109 6.90 10.07 -0.75
CA ILE A 109 8.26 9.78 -1.22
C ILE A 109 8.32 9.85 -2.75
N GLU A 110 7.38 9.22 -3.44
CA GLU A 110 7.29 9.22 -4.90
C GLU A 110 7.10 10.64 -5.43
N ASP A 111 6.19 11.41 -4.84
CA ASP A 111 5.96 12.80 -5.20
C ASP A 111 7.19 13.68 -4.93
N TYR A 112 7.88 13.48 -3.81
CA TYR A 112 9.11 14.22 -3.48
C TYR A 112 10.22 13.97 -4.51
N TYR A 113 10.45 12.70 -4.88
CA TYR A 113 11.44 12.31 -5.88
C TYR A 113 10.94 12.40 -7.33
N LYS A 114 9.70 12.86 -7.55
CA LYS A 114 9.05 12.97 -8.87
C LYS A 114 9.02 11.63 -9.62
N ARG A 115 8.70 10.56 -8.90
CA ARG A 115 8.56 9.20 -9.43
C ARG A 115 7.10 8.88 -9.71
N SER A 116 6.88 7.91 -10.59
CA SER A 116 5.55 7.40 -10.87
C SER A 116 5.00 6.66 -9.65
N GLU A 117 3.67 6.67 -9.53
CA GLU A 117 2.96 5.87 -8.55
C GLU A 117 3.38 4.39 -8.63
N GLY A 118 3.68 3.78 -7.49
CA GLY A 118 4.05 2.37 -7.38
C GLY A 118 5.55 2.08 -7.49
N THR A 119 6.38 3.07 -7.84
CA THR A 119 7.84 2.93 -7.92
C THR A 119 8.46 2.35 -6.65
N ILE A 120 8.05 2.80 -5.46
CA ILE A 120 8.62 2.31 -4.20
C ILE A 120 8.24 0.85 -3.95
N SER A 121 6.99 0.49 -4.23
CA SER A 121 6.52 -0.90 -4.14
C SER A 121 7.27 -1.80 -5.12
N ASP A 122 7.44 -1.35 -6.36
CA ASP A 122 8.22 -2.09 -7.36
C ASP A 122 9.68 -2.27 -6.92
N MET A 123 10.34 -1.21 -6.42
CA MET A 123 11.70 -1.38 -5.89
C MET A 123 11.75 -2.34 -4.70
N LEU A 124 10.73 -2.38 -3.85
CA LEU A 124 10.73 -3.23 -2.65
C LEU A 124 10.58 -4.71 -3.00
N PHE A 125 9.73 -5.03 -3.98
CA PHE A 125 9.36 -6.42 -4.29
C PHE A 125 10.11 -7.03 -5.48
N TRP A 126 10.85 -6.23 -6.25
CA TRP A 126 11.62 -6.73 -7.39
C TRP A 126 13.09 -6.98 -7.01
N SER A 127 13.61 -8.12 -7.47
CA SER A 127 14.88 -8.72 -7.01
C SER A 127 16.12 -7.83 -7.22
N ASN A 128 16.08 -6.91 -8.18
CA ASN A 128 17.19 -6.01 -8.44
C ASN A 128 17.32 -4.87 -7.41
N TYR A 129 16.30 -4.63 -6.59
CA TYR A 129 16.28 -3.61 -5.55
C TYR A 129 16.01 -4.16 -4.14
N SER A 130 15.23 -5.22 -3.99
CA SER A 130 14.83 -5.77 -2.68
C SER A 130 16.00 -6.07 -1.73
N GLU A 131 17.13 -6.56 -2.25
CA GLU A 131 18.33 -6.88 -1.47
C GLU A 131 19.34 -5.72 -1.39
N LYS A 132 19.05 -4.57 -2.01
CA LYS A 132 19.95 -3.41 -2.00
C LYS A 132 19.91 -2.71 -0.66
N ASP A 133 21.05 -2.17 -0.26
CA ASP A 133 21.09 -1.28 0.89
C ASP A 133 20.29 0.00 0.59
N ILE A 134 19.67 0.54 1.63
CA ILE A 134 18.84 1.74 1.55
C ILE A 134 19.54 2.96 0.94
N ASN A 135 20.87 3.12 1.08
CA ASN A 135 21.54 4.27 0.47
C ASN A 135 21.61 4.11 -1.05
N THR A 136 21.77 2.88 -1.54
CA THR A 136 21.65 2.58 -2.98
C THR A 136 20.25 2.92 -3.50
N VAL A 137 19.20 2.57 -2.75
CA VAL A 137 17.80 2.88 -3.09
C VAL A 137 17.56 4.39 -3.14
N ILE A 138 17.99 5.13 -2.11
CA ILE A 138 17.90 6.61 -2.06
C ILE A 138 18.61 7.23 -3.26
N ASN A 139 19.82 6.76 -3.58
CA ASN A 139 20.58 7.29 -4.72
C ASN A 139 19.89 7.00 -6.05
N ALA A 140 19.29 5.81 -6.21
CA ALA A 140 18.51 5.46 -7.39
C ALA A 140 17.30 6.40 -7.53
N LEU A 141 16.54 6.64 -6.46
CA LEU A 141 15.40 7.56 -6.46
C LEU A 141 15.79 9.00 -6.83
N LYS A 142 16.93 9.48 -6.33
CA LYS A 142 17.50 10.81 -6.62
C LYS A 142 18.00 10.98 -8.06
N SER A 143 18.33 9.90 -8.73
CA SER A 143 18.76 9.96 -10.13
C SER A 143 17.61 10.47 -11.02
N ASN A 144 17.91 10.99 -12.21
CA ASN A 144 16.88 11.21 -13.25
C ASN A 144 16.77 10.03 -14.20
N GLU A 145 17.35 8.88 -13.84
CA GLU A 145 17.38 7.70 -14.68
C GLU A 145 16.05 6.94 -14.55
N GLU A 146 15.64 6.34 -15.67
CA GLU A 146 14.53 5.40 -15.68
C GLU A 146 14.92 4.16 -14.87
N LEU A 147 14.12 3.82 -13.88
CA LEU A 147 14.32 2.61 -13.08
C LEU A 147 13.75 1.44 -13.87
N ILE A 148 14.60 0.44 -14.13
CA ILE A 148 14.20 -0.77 -14.84
C ILE A 148 13.96 -1.85 -13.79
N PHE A 149 12.79 -2.48 -13.82
CA PHE A 149 12.44 -3.58 -12.94
C PHE A 149 12.55 -4.89 -13.73
N GLU A 150 13.42 -5.79 -13.28
CA GLU A 150 13.63 -7.09 -13.92
C GLU A 150 12.82 -8.17 -13.22
N PHE A 151 11.89 -8.77 -13.95
CA PHE A 151 10.99 -9.78 -13.40
C PHE A 151 11.75 -11.10 -13.34
N ASP A 152 12.11 -11.54 -12.13
CA ASP A 152 12.37 -12.95 -11.89
C ASP A 152 11.07 -13.69 -12.20
N GLY A 153 11.08 -14.53 -13.24
CA GLY A 153 9.93 -15.25 -13.77
C GLY A 153 9.22 -16.22 -12.80
N SER A 154 9.40 -16.12 -11.49
CA SER A 154 8.65 -16.87 -10.49
C SER A 154 7.36 -16.15 -10.06
N VAL A 155 6.38 -16.05 -10.97
CA VAL A 155 4.97 -15.91 -10.56
C VAL A 155 4.24 -17.20 -10.83
N CYS A 156 3.48 -17.61 -9.82
CA CYS A 156 2.60 -18.76 -9.79
C CYS A 156 1.88 -18.97 -11.15
N GLY A 157 2.34 -19.97 -11.91
CA GLY A 157 1.46 -20.77 -12.75
C GLY A 157 1.06 -20.28 -14.15
N LYS A 158 1.53 -19.15 -14.69
CA LYS A 158 1.30 -18.85 -16.12
C LYS A 158 2.49 -18.21 -16.82
N SER A 159 3.22 -19.04 -17.58
CA SER A 159 4.16 -18.59 -18.61
C SER A 159 3.41 -17.82 -19.69
N ILE A 160 3.61 -16.51 -19.77
CA ILE A 160 3.19 -15.72 -20.93
C ILE A 160 4.34 -15.80 -21.95
N LYS A 161 4.10 -16.51 -23.06
CA LYS A 161 4.94 -16.40 -24.26
C LYS A 161 4.49 -15.17 -25.04
N LEU A 162 5.36 -14.18 -25.16
CA LEU A 162 5.18 -13.11 -26.15
C LEU A 162 5.65 -13.64 -27.52
N GLN A 163 4.79 -13.50 -28.52
CA GLN A 163 5.09 -13.75 -29.95
C GLN A 163 5.61 -12.47 -30.60
#